data_AF-A0A3C0I1B9-F1
#
_entry.id   AF-A0A3C0I1B9-F1
#
_cell.length_a   1.000
_cell.length_b   1.000
_cell.length_c   1.000
_cell.angle_alpha   90.00
_cell.angle_beta   90.00
_cell.angle_gamma   90.00
#
_symmetry.space_group_name_H-M   'P 1'
#
loop_
_entity.id
_entity.type
_entity.pdbx_description
1 polymer ?
#
loop_
_entity_poly.entity_id
_entity_poly.type
_entity_poly.pdbx_seq_one_letter_code
_entity_poly.pdbx_strand_id
1 'polypeptide(L)'
;MSNTTTKKAIKKALIGATVLASAPAFAKTGGGSTEGKSQLGVNHLSLDLTPGRGVTACASDAQVATKTGSNLTPNDLILAVDPFASTYIEVGFHVRDIIASKDDHVLLLVYSPTTSPSPQIPTPKSENKLQLDVSALEILAIYNLPKQAMLSQPSTRLGAANPAPHSEVSFSVNLDTSTLPVFMQDNEKAHLQAALLTKSAFEAGQYDRMILSELDTIAFVKMTCPTANPDTNEPTEYAEVAVDDAGTMTVSDKKGNVTKTTMTGSMSMGATVITK
;
A
#
# COMPACT_ATOMS: atom_id res chain seq x y z
N MET A 1 18.14 13.04 11.63
CA MET A 1 18.56 13.95 10.53
C MET A 1 19.00 13.23 9.24
N SER A 2 19.32 11.92 9.25
CA SER A 2 19.75 11.19 8.03
C SER A 2 18.61 10.90 7.02
N ASN A 3 17.40 10.55 7.49
CA ASN A 3 16.30 10.13 6.60
C ASN A 3 15.73 11.23 5.69
N THR A 4 15.71 12.49 6.11
CA THR A 4 15.15 13.59 5.30
C THR A 4 16.01 13.89 4.07
N THR A 5 17.33 13.80 4.21
CA THR A 5 18.28 13.96 3.11
C THR A 5 18.15 12.82 2.10
N THR A 6 18.02 11.59 2.60
CA THR A 6 17.78 10.39 1.77
C THR A 6 16.47 10.50 1.00
N LYS A 7 15.35 10.87 1.65
CA LYS A 7 14.04 11.06 1.00
C LYS A 7 14.10 12.13 -0.11
N LYS A 8 14.74 13.27 0.14
CA LYS A 8 14.92 14.33 -0.87
C LYS A 8 15.80 13.87 -2.04
N ALA A 9 16.86 13.13 -1.77
CA ALA A 9 17.73 12.57 -2.82
C ALA A 9 16.97 11.57 -3.71
N ILE A 10 16.17 10.69 -3.10
CA ILE A 10 15.32 9.72 -3.82
C ILE A 10 14.27 10.45 -4.67
N LYS A 11 13.54 11.42 -4.10
CA LYS A 11 12.56 12.22 -4.87
C LYS A 11 13.21 12.88 -6.09
N LYS A 12 14.39 13.48 -5.92
CA LYS A 12 15.16 14.05 -7.03
C LYS A 12 15.56 13.00 -8.07
N ALA A 13 15.92 11.80 -7.64
CA ALA A 13 16.27 10.70 -8.54
C ALA A 13 15.05 10.19 -9.33
N LEU A 14 13.88 10.06 -8.69
CA LEU A 14 12.63 9.72 -9.38
C LEU A 14 12.27 10.79 -10.42
N ILE A 15 12.32 12.08 -10.06
CA ILE A 15 12.07 13.19 -10.99
C ILE A 15 13.13 13.21 -12.11
N GLY A 16 14.38 12.87 -11.81
CA GLY A 16 15.42 12.74 -12.83
C GLY A 16 15.12 11.62 -13.84
N ALA A 17 14.60 10.50 -13.37
CA ALA A 17 14.20 9.37 -14.21
C ALA A 17 13.02 9.71 -15.14
N THR A 18 12.04 10.51 -14.68
CA THR A 18 10.94 10.96 -15.54
C THR A 18 11.40 11.89 -16.66
N VAL A 19 12.35 12.79 -16.37
CA VAL A 19 12.91 13.70 -17.39
C VAL A 19 13.69 12.93 -18.45
N LEU A 20 14.44 11.89 -18.06
CA LEU A 20 15.15 11.01 -19.02
C LEU A 20 14.22 10.14 -19.86
N ALA A 21 13.03 9.80 -19.35
CA ALA A 21 12.01 9.04 -20.08
C ALA A 21 11.21 9.90 -21.08
N SER A 22 11.38 11.22 -21.08
CA SER A 22 10.67 12.16 -21.96
C SER A 22 11.40 12.50 -23.28
N ALA A 23 12.19 11.57 -23.82
CA ALA A 23 12.78 11.66 -25.17
C ALA A 23 11.84 11.04 -26.23
N PRO A 24 11.83 11.53 -27.48
CA PRO A 24 10.68 11.36 -28.37
C PRO A 24 10.49 9.93 -28.86
N ALA A 25 9.22 9.62 -29.13
CA ALA A 25 8.71 8.39 -29.71
C ALA A 25 9.53 7.87 -30.89
N PHE A 26 9.88 6.58 -30.86
CA PHE A 26 10.26 5.82 -32.04
C PHE A 26 9.47 4.52 -32.15
N ALA A 27 8.75 4.44 -33.27
CA ALA A 27 8.37 3.28 -34.04
C ALA A 27 7.59 2.14 -33.36
N LYS A 28 6.30 2.13 -33.69
CA LYS A 28 5.42 0.97 -33.87
C LYS A 28 6.16 -0.18 -34.58
N THR A 29 6.57 -1.20 -33.83
CA THR A 29 6.76 -2.57 -34.34
C THR A 29 6.11 -3.52 -33.36
N GLY A 30 5.14 -4.28 -33.88
CA GLY A 30 4.31 -5.18 -33.11
C GLY A 30 5.13 -6.23 -32.35
N GLY A 31 4.75 -6.41 -31.11
CA GLY A 31 5.19 -7.48 -30.24
C GLY A 31 4.27 -7.42 -29.04
N GLY A 32 3.10 -8.05 -29.16
CA GLY A 32 2.17 -8.18 -28.04
C GLY A 32 2.93 -8.80 -26.88
N SER A 33 3.18 -8.00 -25.85
CA SER A 33 3.63 -8.53 -24.57
C SER A 33 2.47 -9.35 -24.04
N THR A 34 2.63 -10.66 -24.08
CA THR A 34 1.82 -11.58 -23.30
C THR A 34 1.95 -11.13 -21.85
N GLU A 35 0.93 -10.41 -21.37
CA GLU A 35 0.74 -10.11 -19.97
C GLU A 35 0.79 -11.45 -19.23
N GLY A 36 1.92 -11.73 -18.59
CA GLY A 36 2.08 -12.90 -17.75
C GLY A 36 1.02 -12.83 -16.65
N LYS A 37 0.37 -13.96 -16.35
CA LYS A 37 -0.62 -14.08 -15.28
C LYS A 37 -0.13 -13.35 -14.02
N SER A 38 -1.03 -12.62 -13.35
CA SER A 38 -0.76 -11.97 -12.07
C SER A 38 -0.07 -12.94 -11.10
N GLN A 39 1.08 -12.54 -10.58
CA GLN A 39 1.89 -13.30 -9.62
C GLN A 39 2.21 -12.36 -8.45
N LEU A 40 1.43 -12.52 -7.39
CA LEU A 40 1.66 -11.87 -6.09
C LEU A 40 3.13 -12.07 -5.65
N GLY A 41 3.78 -10.97 -5.29
CA GLY A 41 5.19 -10.91 -4.89
C GLY A 41 6.21 -10.93 -6.03
N VAL A 42 5.81 -11.19 -7.27
CA VAL A 42 6.73 -11.25 -8.43
C VAL A 42 6.53 -10.06 -9.36
N ASN A 43 5.29 -9.78 -9.75
CA ASN A 43 4.93 -8.64 -10.61
C ASN A 43 3.81 -7.77 -10.02
N HIS A 44 3.28 -8.15 -8.86
CA HIS A 44 2.20 -7.46 -8.16
C HIS A 44 2.42 -7.52 -6.65
N LEU A 45 2.23 -6.41 -5.93
CA LEU A 45 2.17 -6.37 -4.47
C LEU A 45 0.73 -6.08 -4.07
N SER A 46 0.28 -6.57 -2.92
CA SER A 46 -0.96 -6.08 -2.33
C SER A 46 -0.65 -4.99 -1.29
N LEU A 47 -1.50 -3.98 -1.20
CA LEU A 47 -1.46 -2.94 -0.18
C LEU A 47 -2.81 -2.91 0.53
N ASP A 48 -2.79 -3.18 1.84
CA ASP A 48 -3.98 -3.12 2.67
C ASP A 48 -3.82 -2.00 3.70
N LEU A 49 -4.88 -1.20 3.90
CA LEU A 49 -4.91 -0.16 4.93
C LEU A 49 -5.66 -0.63 6.16
N THR A 50 -5.19 -0.26 7.34
CA THR A 50 -5.85 -0.50 8.63
C THR A 50 -5.97 0.79 9.43
N PRO A 51 -7.17 1.15 9.92
CA PRO A 51 -7.32 2.30 10.81
C PRO A 51 -6.64 2.01 12.15
N GLY A 52 -5.79 2.93 12.59
CA GLY A 52 -5.16 2.86 13.90
C GLY A 52 -5.85 3.77 14.91
N ARG A 53 -5.05 4.41 15.76
CA ARG A 53 -5.54 5.28 16.84
C ARG A 53 -6.08 6.61 16.31
N GLY A 54 -7.22 7.04 16.85
CA GLY A 54 -7.80 8.36 16.61
C GLY A 54 -8.46 8.52 15.25
N VAL A 55 -8.72 7.42 14.54
CA VAL A 55 -9.32 7.42 13.20
C VAL A 55 -10.35 6.31 13.08
N THR A 56 -11.48 6.62 12.46
CA THR A 56 -12.47 5.63 12.00
C THR A 56 -12.37 5.53 10.49
N ALA A 57 -12.13 4.34 9.94
CA ALA A 57 -12.19 4.15 8.50
C ALA A 57 -13.62 3.87 8.06
N CYS A 58 -14.02 4.52 6.98
CA CYS A 58 -15.34 4.46 6.40
C CYS A 58 -15.20 3.84 5.00
N ALA A 59 -15.78 2.67 4.83
CA ALA A 59 -15.74 1.89 3.60
C ALA A 59 -17.15 1.76 3.06
N SER A 60 -17.38 2.01 1.77
CA SER A 60 -18.73 1.85 1.23
C SER A 60 -19.17 0.38 1.31
N ASP A 61 -20.43 0.13 1.69
CA ASP A 61 -20.95 -1.24 1.85
C ASP A 61 -20.80 -2.06 0.57
N ALA A 62 -20.98 -1.41 -0.58
CA ALA A 62 -20.81 -2.02 -1.89
C ALA A 62 -19.37 -2.52 -2.11
N GLN A 63 -18.36 -1.72 -1.75
CA GLN A 63 -16.96 -2.13 -1.88
C GLN A 63 -16.57 -3.17 -0.83
N VAL A 64 -17.04 -3.03 0.41
CA VAL A 64 -16.83 -4.04 1.47
C VAL A 64 -17.38 -5.39 1.04
N ALA A 65 -18.54 -5.45 0.38
CA ALA A 65 -19.14 -6.69 -0.09
C ALA A 65 -18.23 -7.44 -1.08
N THR A 66 -17.43 -6.73 -1.88
CA THR A 66 -16.49 -7.34 -2.84
C THR A 66 -15.23 -7.91 -2.19
N LYS A 67 -14.91 -7.52 -0.95
CA LYS A 67 -13.70 -7.97 -0.25
C LYS A 67 -13.95 -9.29 0.49
N THR A 68 -13.02 -10.23 0.32
CA THR A 68 -13.07 -11.56 0.93
C THR A 68 -11.71 -11.96 1.50
N GLY A 69 -11.70 -12.79 2.54
CA GLY A 69 -10.46 -13.30 3.14
C GLY A 69 -9.88 -12.34 4.17
N SER A 70 -8.56 -12.12 4.12
CA SER A 70 -7.85 -11.32 5.12
C SER A 70 -7.79 -9.81 4.82
N ASN A 71 -8.07 -9.40 3.58
CA ASN A 71 -8.28 -8.00 3.24
C ASN A 71 -9.78 -7.67 3.37
N LEU A 72 -10.13 -6.79 4.33
CA LEU A 72 -11.49 -6.27 4.49
C LEU A 72 -11.63 -4.80 4.09
N THR A 73 -10.52 -4.13 3.77
CA THR A 73 -10.51 -2.71 3.43
C THR A 73 -10.49 -2.50 1.92
N PRO A 74 -11.42 -1.70 1.37
CA PRO A 74 -11.32 -1.27 -0.02
C PRO A 74 -10.11 -0.38 -0.26
N ASN A 75 -9.73 -0.26 -1.53
CA ASN A 75 -8.63 0.58 -1.95
C ASN A 75 -8.99 2.06 -1.83
N ASP A 76 -10.28 2.39 -1.93
CA ASP A 76 -10.80 3.74 -1.67
C ASP A 76 -11.42 3.79 -0.27
N LEU A 77 -10.80 4.57 0.61
CA LEU A 77 -11.22 4.72 1.99
C LEU A 77 -11.41 6.19 2.35
N ILE A 78 -12.39 6.42 3.21
CA ILE A 78 -12.59 7.72 3.84
C ILE A 78 -12.23 7.58 5.31
N LEU A 79 -11.33 8.41 5.82
CA LEU A 79 -10.93 8.43 7.22
C LEU A 79 -11.66 9.55 7.95
N ALA A 80 -12.56 9.18 8.85
CA ALA A 80 -13.22 10.09 9.77
C ALA A 80 -12.31 10.36 10.97
N VAL A 81 -11.97 11.62 11.17
CA VAL A 81 -10.98 12.06 12.15
C VAL A 81 -11.50 13.29 12.88
N ASP A 82 -11.27 13.36 14.19
CA ASP A 82 -11.35 14.62 14.94
C ASP A 82 -9.96 15.29 14.91
N PRO A 83 -9.74 16.33 14.10
CA PRO A 83 -8.43 16.97 13.97
C PRO A 83 -7.99 17.71 15.24
N PHE A 84 -8.87 17.88 16.24
CA PHE A 84 -8.56 18.59 17.49
C PHE A 84 -8.43 17.66 18.69
N ALA A 85 -8.83 16.39 18.58
CA ALA A 85 -8.77 15.43 19.69
C ALA A 85 -7.35 14.94 19.98
N SER A 86 -6.51 14.82 18.94
CA SER A 86 -5.14 14.34 19.05
C SER A 86 -4.20 15.16 18.18
N THR A 87 -2.90 15.09 18.48
CA THR A 87 -1.84 15.73 17.68
C THR A 87 -1.44 14.92 16.45
N TYR A 88 -1.79 13.64 16.42
CA TYR A 88 -1.61 12.75 15.28
C TYR A 88 -2.69 11.68 15.27
N ILE A 89 -2.91 11.09 14.10
CA ILE A 89 -3.62 9.83 13.94
C ILE A 89 -2.66 8.77 13.42
N GLU A 90 -2.93 7.51 13.75
CA GLU A 90 -2.15 6.39 13.24
C GLU A 90 -2.94 5.67 12.14
N VAL A 91 -2.28 5.42 11.02
CA VAL A 91 -2.80 4.59 9.93
C VAL A 91 -1.78 3.49 9.63
N GLY A 92 -2.23 2.24 9.68
CA GLY A 92 -1.45 1.08 9.33
C GLY A 92 -1.53 0.78 7.83
N PHE A 93 -0.41 0.42 7.23
CA PHE A 93 -0.32 -0.04 5.84
C PHE A 93 0.39 -1.38 5.81
N HIS A 94 -0.22 -2.38 5.22
CA HIS A 94 0.27 -3.76 5.16
C HIS A 94 0.57 -4.11 3.72
N VAL A 95 1.85 -4.29 3.40
CA VAL A 95 2.27 -4.80 2.11
C VAL A 95 2.49 -6.29 2.24
N ARG A 96 1.70 -7.09 1.51
CA ARG A 96 1.69 -8.55 1.66
C ARG A 96 2.25 -9.23 0.42
N ASP A 97 2.39 -10.54 0.57
CA ASP A 97 2.86 -11.47 -0.46
C ASP A 97 4.25 -11.16 -1.01
N ILE A 98 5.13 -10.54 -0.23
CA ILE A 98 6.51 -10.28 -0.66
C ILE A 98 7.27 -11.61 -0.69
N ILE A 99 7.60 -12.09 -1.89
CA ILE A 99 8.30 -13.36 -2.06
C ILE A 99 9.76 -13.24 -1.62
N ALA A 100 10.21 -14.25 -0.87
CA ALA A 100 11.61 -14.41 -0.49
C ALA A 100 12.54 -14.38 -1.72
N SER A 101 13.55 -13.54 -1.65
CA SER A 101 14.54 -13.40 -2.72
C SER A 101 15.97 -13.55 -2.21
N LYS A 102 16.86 -13.94 -3.12
CA LYS A 102 18.31 -14.03 -2.88
C LYS A 102 18.98 -12.66 -2.82
N ASP A 103 18.30 -11.63 -3.28
CA ASP A 103 18.78 -10.26 -3.30
C ASP A 103 18.15 -9.43 -2.19
N ASP A 104 18.88 -8.42 -1.71
CA ASP A 104 18.32 -7.42 -0.81
C ASP A 104 17.33 -6.53 -1.58
N HIS A 105 16.22 -6.19 -0.95
CA HIS A 105 15.19 -5.33 -1.51
C HIS A 105 14.97 -4.08 -0.66
N VAL A 106 14.37 -3.08 -1.27
CA VAL A 106 13.90 -1.85 -0.64
C VAL A 106 12.42 -1.72 -0.97
N LEU A 107 11.61 -1.64 0.07
CA LEU A 107 10.19 -1.36 -0.02
C LEU A 107 9.94 0.10 0.34
N LEU A 108 9.20 0.80 -0.52
CA LEU A 108 8.83 2.19 -0.37
C LEU A 108 7.31 2.29 -0.24
N LEU A 109 6.84 3.11 0.68
CA LEU A 109 5.46 3.60 0.67
C LEU A 109 5.49 5.05 0.20
N VAL A 110 4.88 5.30 -0.95
CA VAL A 110 4.84 6.63 -1.58
C VAL A 110 3.41 7.15 -1.63
N TYR A 111 3.26 8.47 -1.51
CA TYR A 111 1.98 9.14 -1.67
C TYR A 111 2.10 10.35 -2.61
N SER A 112 0.99 10.74 -3.21
CA SER A 112 0.83 11.98 -3.95
C SER A 112 -0.60 12.51 -3.75
N PRO A 113 -0.80 13.83 -3.66
CA PRO A 113 -2.14 14.42 -3.68
C PRO A 113 -2.84 14.30 -5.05
N THR A 114 -2.06 14.05 -6.11
CA THR A 114 -2.56 13.94 -7.47
C THR A 114 -2.06 12.68 -8.16
N THR A 115 -2.89 12.15 -9.05
CA THR A 115 -2.52 11.10 -10.00
C THR A 115 -2.04 11.71 -11.32
N SER A 116 -1.28 10.92 -12.06
CA SER A 116 -0.86 11.25 -13.42
C SER A 116 -1.78 10.55 -14.42
N PRO A 117 -2.20 11.22 -15.51
CA PRO A 117 -3.04 10.61 -16.55
C PRO A 117 -2.33 9.49 -17.31
N SER A 118 -1.00 9.44 -17.25
CA SER A 118 -0.17 8.37 -17.80
C SER A 118 1.02 8.06 -16.89
N PRO A 119 1.50 6.81 -16.84
CA PRO A 119 2.68 6.47 -16.04
C PRO A 119 3.90 7.29 -16.45
N GLN A 120 4.41 8.12 -15.55
CA GLN A 120 5.58 8.98 -15.80
C GLN A 120 6.90 8.21 -15.74
N ILE A 121 6.91 7.06 -15.04
CA ILE A 121 8.02 6.10 -15.00
C ILE A 121 7.50 4.77 -15.55
N PRO A 122 8.09 4.22 -16.63
CA PRO A 122 7.66 2.95 -17.17
C PRO A 122 8.08 1.80 -16.25
N THR A 123 7.12 1.01 -15.78
CA THR A 123 7.35 -0.20 -14.97
C THR A 123 6.94 -1.45 -15.76
N PRO A 124 7.73 -1.88 -16.77
CA PRO A 124 7.34 -2.97 -17.66
C PRO A 124 7.18 -4.32 -16.96
N LYS A 125 7.88 -4.53 -15.83
CA LYS A 125 7.86 -5.79 -15.07
C LYS A 125 6.77 -5.85 -14.01
N SER A 126 6.11 -4.74 -13.72
CA SER A 126 4.98 -4.72 -12.80
C SER A 126 3.67 -4.81 -13.57
N GLU A 127 2.73 -5.58 -13.04
CA GLU A 127 1.35 -5.60 -13.49
C GLU A 127 0.71 -4.22 -13.32
N ASN A 128 0.81 -3.65 -12.12
CA ASN A 128 0.37 -2.29 -11.84
C ASN A 128 1.36 -1.26 -12.36
N LYS A 129 0.84 -0.14 -12.84
CA LYS A 129 1.66 1.00 -13.31
C LYS A 129 1.71 2.08 -12.25
N LEU A 130 2.76 2.90 -12.31
CA LEU A 130 2.87 4.07 -11.44
C LEU A 130 1.82 5.09 -11.85
N GLN A 131 0.81 5.29 -11.01
CA GLN A 131 -0.30 6.21 -11.27
C GLN A 131 -0.13 7.55 -10.56
N LEU A 132 0.83 7.66 -9.64
CA LEU A 132 1.12 8.90 -8.91
C LEU A 132 1.86 9.92 -9.78
N ASP A 133 1.56 11.20 -9.59
CA ASP A 133 2.35 12.30 -10.15
C ASP A 133 3.70 12.43 -9.42
N VAL A 134 4.80 12.17 -10.13
CA VAL A 134 6.15 12.14 -9.56
C VAL A 134 6.61 13.54 -9.11
N SER A 135 6.01 14.61 -9.65
CA SER A 135 6.34 15.98 -9.25
C SER A 135 5.87 16.29 -7.82
N ALA A 136 4.68 15.82 -7.46
CA ALA A 136 4.08 15.97 -6.15
C ALA A 136 4.41 14.81 -5.20
N LEU A 137 4.91 13.69 -5.71
CA LEU A 137 5.21 12.48 -4.94
C LEU A 137 6.10 12.72 -3.72
N GLU A 138 5.73 12.08 -2.62
CA GLU A 138 6.47 12.06 -1.37
C GLU A 138 6.60 10.63 -0.81
N ILE A 139 7.68 10.38 -0.08
CA ILE A 139 7.97 9.07 0.48
C ILE A 139 7.59 9.07 1.96
N LEU A 140 6.55 8.30 2.31
CA LEU A 140 6.11 8.12 3.69
C LEU A 140 7.09 7.23 4.45
N ALA A 141 7.38 6.05 3.90
CA ALA A 141 8.23 5.06 4.55
C ALA A 141 9.23 4.41 3.58
N ILE A 142 10.36 3.99 4.15
CA ILE A 142 11.40 3.21 3.47
C ILE A 142 11.76 2.05 4.40
N TYR A 143 11.71 0.84 3.88
CA TYR A 143 12.07 -0.37 4.61
C TYR A 143 13.06 -1.21 3.81
N ASN A 144 14.16 -1.59 4.45
CA ASN A 144 15.15 -2.47 3.85
C ASN A 144 14.78 -3.92 4.16
N LEU A 145 14.58 -4.70 3.11
CA LEU A 145 14.28 -6.13 3.19
C LEU A 145 15.56 -6.91 2.90
N PRO A 146 16.21 -7.52 3.90
CA PRO A 146 17.39 -8.34 3.65
C PRO A 146 17.01 -9.57 2.83
N LYS A 147 17.95 -10.06 2.04
CA LYS A 147 17.81 -11.34 1.33
C LYS A 147 17.39 -12.46 2.29
N GLN A 148 16.49 -13.31 1.83
CA GLN A 148 15.96 -14.43 2.60
C GLN A 148 16.50 -15.76 2.06
N ALA A 149 16.94 -16.63 2.97
CA ALA A 149 17.44 -17.94 2.59
C ALA A 149 16.26 -18.85 2.21
N MET A 150 16.20 -19.25 0.94
CA MET A 150 15.27 -20.28 0.46
C MET A 150 15.80 -21.66 0.86
N LEU A 151 15.31 -22.19 1.96
CA LEU A 151 15.68 -23.52 2.43
C LEU A 151 15.00 -24.58 1.56
N SER A 152 15.79 -25.51 1.02
CA SER A 152 15.27 -26.66 0.29
C SER A 152 14.33 -27.46 1.19
N GLN A 153 13.11 -27.70 0.72
CA GLN A 153 12.12 -28.48 1.45
C GLN A 153 12.24 -29.96 1.06
N PRO A 154 12.28 -30.90 2.03
CA PRO A 154 12.33 -32.31 1.70
C PRO A 154 11.04 -32.72 0.99
N SER A 155 11.16 -33.56 -0.04
CA SER A 155 9.97 -34.14 -0.67
C SER A 155 9.36 -35.18 0.26
N THR A 156 8.08 -35.00 0.56
CA THR A 156 7.27 -36.01 1.25
C THR A 156 6.46 -36.81 0.24
N ARG A 157 5.75 -37.85 0.70
CA ARG A 157 4.78 -38.58 -0.13
C ARG A 157 3.65 -37.70 -0.67
N LEU A 158 3.34 -36.58 0.01
CA LEU A 158 2.32 -35.62 -0.42
C LEU A 158 2.87 -34.55 -1.37
N GLY A 159 4.19 -34.48 -1.55
CA GLY A 159 4.88 -33.47 -2.33
C GLY A 159 5.93 -32.70 -1.52
N ALA A 160 6.47 -31.65 -2.12
CA ALA A 160 7.42 -30.73 -1.51
C ALA A 160 6.78 -29.34 -1.34
N ALA A 161 7.05 -28.68 -0.22
CA ALA A 161 6.62 -27.31 -0.01
C ALA A 161 7.41 -26.33 -0.89
N ASN A 162 6.80 -25.19 -1.23
CA ASN A 162 7.50 -24.12 -1.95
C ASN A 162 8.63 -23.56 -1.05
N PRO A 163 9.90 -23.57 -1.50
CA PRO A 163 11.02 -23.06 -0.71
C PRO A 163 11.06 -21.52 -0.60
N ALA A 164 10.21 -20.80 -1.32
CA ALA A 164 10.12 -19.35 -1.28
C ALA A 164 8.95 -18.91 -0.38
N PRO A 165 9.19 -18.57 0.90
CA PRO A 165 8.13 -18.04 1.76
C PRO A 165 7.67 -16.67 1.30
N HIS A 166 6.44 -16.32 1.67
CA HIS A 166 5.88 -14.98 1.51
C HIS A 166 5.98 -14.22 2.84
N SER A 167 6.33 -12.95 2.76
CA SER A 167 6.44 -12.05 3.92
C SER A 167 5.40 -10.93 3.83
N GLU A 168 5.02 -10.42 5.00
CA GLU A 168 4.20 -9.22 5.16
C GLU A 168 5.03 -8.13 5.88
N VAL A 169 4.90 -6.89 5.43
CA VAL A 169 5.54 -5.73 6.04
C VAL A 169 4.46 -4.72 6.39
N SER A 170 4.39 -4.36 7.67
CA SER A 170 3.45 -3.35 8.16
C SER A 170 4.18 -2.04 8.46
N PHE A 171 3.58 -0.93 8.04
CA PHE A 171 4.00 0.43 8.32
C PHE A 171 2.92 1.12 9.16
N SER A 172 3.25 1.56 10.37
CA SER A 172 2.41 2.53 11.08
C SER A 172 2.88 3.95 10.73
N VAL A 173 2.01 4.72 10.09
CA VAL A 173 2.27 6.11 9.73
C VAL A 173 1.47 7.02 10.66
N ASN A 174 2.18 7.88 11.38
CA ASN A 174 1.57 8.93 12.19
C ASN A 174 1.35 10.16 11.31
N LEU A 175 0.09 10.46 11.00
CA LEU A 175 -0.30 11.64 10.22
C LEU A 175 -0.53 12.81 11.17
N ASP A 176 0.06 13.96 10.84
CA ASP A 176 -0.06 15.19 11.63
C ASP A 176 -1.46 15.80 11.45
N THR A 177 -2.22 15.86 12.54
CA THR A 177 -3.61 16.37 12.52
C THR A 177 -3.69 17.85 12.17
N SER A 178 -2.59 18.61 12.29
CA SER A 178 -2.57 20.02 11.87
C SER A 178 -2.67 20.21 10.36
N THR A 179 -2.32 19.19 9.57
CA THR A 179 -2.39 19.22 8.11
C THR A 179 -3.74 18.76 7.56
N LEU A 180 -4.47 17.93 8.32
CA LEU A 180 -5.73 17.32 7.89
C LEU A 180 -6.87 18.33 7.59
N PRO A 181 -7.01 19.47 8.28
CA PRO A 181 -8.03 20.45 7.93
C PRO A 181 -7.96 20.94 6.49
N VAL A 182 -6.76 21.04 5.90
CA VAL A 182 -6.59 21.42 4.49
C VAL A 182 -7.14 20.32 3.58
N PHE A 183 -6.78 19.07 3.84
CA PHE A 183 -7.29 17.93 3.09
C PHE A 183 -8.83 17.84 3.15
N MET A 184 -9.41 18.06 4.34
CA MET A 184 -10.86 18.03 4.53
C MET A 184 -11.57 19.20 3.84
N GLN A 185 -10.97 20.40 3.86
CA GLN A 185 -11.59 21.60 3.30
C GLN A 185 -11.60 21.56 1.77
N ASP A 186 -10.50 21.10 1.18
CA ASP A 186 -10.33 21.08 -0.28
C ASP A 186 -10.82 19.77 -0.91
N ASN A 187 -11.38 18.85 -0.12
CA ASN A 187 -11.70 17.47 -0.51
C ASN A 187 -10.51 16.79 -1.19
N GLU A 188 -9.29 17.11 -0.73
CA GLU A 188 -8.06 16.57 -1.27
C GLU A 188 -7.92 15.10 -0.85
N LYS A 189 -7.43 14.28 -1.79
CA LYS A 189 -7.24 12.85 -1.58
C LYS A 189 -5.75 12.56 -1.55
N ALA A 190 -5.33 11.70 -0.63
CA ALA A 190 -4.01 11.12 -0.65
C ALA A 190 -4.05 9.82 -1.44
N HIS A 191 -3.34 9.78 -2.56
CA HIS A 191 -3.17 8.57 -3.36
C HIS A 191 -1.87 7.88 -2.97
N LEU A 192 -1.89 6.58 -2.72
CA LEU A 192 -0.76 5.81 -2.21
C LEU A 192 -0.48 4.59 -3.09
N GLN A 193 0.81 4.27 -3.21
CA GLN A 193 1.27 3.01 -3.79
C GLN A 193 2.50 2.51 -3.02
N ALA A 194 2.60 1.20 -2.85
CA ALA A 194 3.82 0.55 -2.42
C ALA A 194 4.70 0.23 -3.64
N ALA A 195 6.02 0.37 -3.50
CA ALA A 195 6.98 0.05 -4.54
C ALA A 195 8.13 -0.79 -3.98
N LEU A 196 8.36 -1.97 -4.56
CA LEU A 196 9.46 -2.87 -4.22
C LEU A 196 10.53 -2.84 -5.32
N LEU A 197 11.78 -2.69 -4.91
CA LEU A 197 12.97 -2.70 -5.78
C LEU A 197 14.04 -3.59 -5.16
N THR A 198 14.90 -4.18 -6.00
CA THR A 198 16.20 -4.66 -5.50
C THR A 198 17.02 -3.45 -5.01
N LYS A 199 17.76 -3.62 -3.92
CA LYS A 199 18.61 -2.56 -3.36
C LYS A 199 19.62 -2.02 -4.38
N SER A 200 20.18 -2.88 -5.22
CA SER A 200 21.09 -2.49 -6.30
C SER A 200 20.43 -1.57 -7.33
N ALA A 201 19.21 -1.89 -7.79
CA ALA A 201 18.45 -1.04 -8.70
C ALA A 201 18.09 0.31 -8.04
N PHE A 202 17.71 0.29 -6.76
CA PHE A 202 17.41 1.51 -6.02
C PHE A 202 18.62 2.44 -5.89
N GLU A 203 19.79 1.90 -5.53
CA GLU A 203 21.04 2.67 -5.44
C GLU A 203 21.52 3.16 -6.81
N ALA A 204 21.23 2.42 -7.88
CA ALA A 204 21.51 2.81 -9.27
C ALA A 204 20.47 3.76 -9.89
N GLY A 205 19.39 4.12 -9.19
CA GLY A 205 18.31 4.96 -9.71
C GLY A 205 17.47 4.31 -10.83
N GLN A 206 17.47 2.98 -10.92
CA GLN A 206 16.74 2.19 -11.94
C GLN A 206 15.31 1.90 -11.48
N TYR A 207 14.49 2.95 -11.45
CA TYR A 207 13.09 2.86 -10.99
C TYR A 207 12.15 2.17 -12.00
N ASP A 208 12.59 1.92 -13.22
CA ASP A 208 11.84 1.12 -14.20
C ASP A 208 11.63 -0.34 -13.76
N ARG A 209 12.42 -0.79 -12.77
CA ARG A 209 12.36 -2.15 -12.21
C ARG A 209 11.46 -2.28 -10.98
N MET A 210 10.71 -1.23 -10.62
CA MET A 210 9.76 -1.27 -9.51
C MET A 210 8.67 -2.32 -9.78
N ILE A 211 8.35 -3.09 -8.74
CA ILE A 211 7.09 -3.83 -8.62
C ILE A 211 6.16 -2.98 -7.76
N LEU A 212 4.95 -2.72 -8.24
CA LEU A 212 4.01 -1.79 -7.62
C LEU A 212 2.79 -2.52 -7.08
N SER A 213 2.23 -1.96 -6.01
CA SER A 213 0.87 -2.29 -5.59
C SER A 213 -0.18 -1.58 -6.45
N GLU A 214 -1.42 -1.97 -6.25
CA GLU A 214 -2.60 -1.18 -6.57
C GLU A 214 -2.48 0.25 -6.00
N LEU A 215 -3.24 1.15 -6.62
CA LEU A 215 -3.45 2.49 -6.09
C LEU A 215 -4.50 2.43 -4.99
N ASP A 216 -4.12 2.88 -3.81
CA ASP A 216 -5.04 3.16 -2.72
C ASP A 216 -5.29 4.66 -2.64
N THR A 217 -6.52 5.03 -2.27
CA THR A 217 -6.94 6.42 -2.12
C THR A 217 -7.54 6.61 -0.74
N ILE A 218 -7.03 7.62 -0.04
CA ILE A 218 -7.53 8.06 1.25
C ILE A 218 -8.12 9.45 1.10
N ALA A 219 -9.37 9.62 1.48
CA ALA A 219 -9.97 10.93 1.74
C ALA A 219 -10.12 11.14 3.25
N PHE A 220 -10.19 12.39 3.69
CA PHE A 220 -10.39 12.73 5.10
C PHE A 220 -11.70 13.47 5.30
N VAL A 221 -12.44 13.10 6.34
CA VAL A 221 -13.67 13.80 6.75
C VAL A 221 -13.63 14.09 8.24
N LYS A 222 -14.39 15.11 8.63
CA LYS A 222 -14.45 15.55 10.01
C LYS A 222 -15.41 14.68 10.83
N MET A 223 -14.91 14.15 11.95
CA MET A 223 -15.62 13.43 13.03
C MET A 223 -16.22 12.08 12.68
N THR A 224 -17.12 11.99 11.70
CA THR A 224 -17.96 10.81 11.47
C THR A 224 -17.98 10.40 10.00
N CYS A 225 -18.26 9.13 9.74
CA CYS A 225 -18.44 8.65 8.38
C CYS A 225 -19.57 9.41 7.67
N PRO A 226 -19.37 9.75 6.37
CA PRO A 226 -20.38 10.50 5.64
C PRO A 226 -21.59 9.63 5.34
N THR A 227 -22.71 10.27 4.97
CA THR A 227 -23.96 9.58 4.55
C THR A 227 -24.21 9.68 3.05
N ALA A 228 -23.32 10.38 2.35
CA ALA A 228 -23.31 10.54 0.91
C ALA A 228 -21.87 10.46 0.42
N ASN A 229 -21.69 10.08 -0.83
CA ASN A 229 -20.39 10.09 -1.48
C ASN A 229 -19.90 11.54 -1.59
N PRO A 230 -18.70 11.88 -1.07
CA PRO A 230 -18.20 13.25 -1.09
C PRO A 230 -17.94 13.81 -2.49
N ASP A 231 -17.74 12.94 -3.49
CA ASP A 231 -17.49 13.36 -4.88
C ASP A 231 -18.80 13.57 -5.66
N THR A 232 -19.79 12.69 -5.47
CA THR A 232 -21.02 12.68 -6.27
C THR A 232 -22.24 13.24 -5.54
N ASN A 233 -22.15 13.44 -4.22
CA ASN A 233 -23.25 13.74 -3.31
C ASN A 233 -24.39 12.70 -3.35
N GLU A 234 -24.15 11.52 -3.91
CA GLU A 234 -25.16 10.45 -3.94
C GLU A 234 -25.26 9.77 -2.56
N PRO A 235 -26.48 9.47 -2.07
CA PRO A 235 -26.66 8.72 -0.83
C PRO A 235 -25.87 7.41 -0.87
N THR A 236 -24.99 7.21 0.11
CA THR A 236 -24.11 6.05 0.17
C THR A 236 -24.04 5.56 1.60
N GLU A 237 -24.22 4.25 1.80
CA GLU A 237 -24.06 3.61 3.10
C GLU A 237 -22.58 3.24 3.29
N TYR A 238 -22.01 3.71 4.39
CA TYR A 238 -20.64 3.43 4.79
C TYR A 238 -20.65 2.52 6.01
N ALA A 239 -19.90 1.43 5.91
CA ALA A 239 -19.51 0.62 7.04
C ALA A 239 -18.34 1.28 7.77
N GLU A 240 -18.35 1.15 9.10
CA GLU A 240 -17.23 1.53 9.94
C GLU A 240 -16.27 0.34 10.05
N VAL A 241 -15.00 0.58 9.75
CA VAL A 241 -13.91 -0.36 9.95
C VAL A 241 -13.09 0.12 11.13
N ALA A 242 -12.88 -0.77 12.09
CA ALA A 242 -12.10 -0.51 13.30
C ALA A 242 -11.18 -1.69 13.61
N VAL A 243 -10.04 -1.42 14.24
CA VAL A 243 -9.12 -2.43 14.75
C VAL A 243 -9.09 -2.33 16.27
N ASP A 244 -9.34 -3.44 16.95
CA ASP A 244 -9.24 -3.49 18.42
C ASP A 244 -7.79 -3.67 18.91
N ASP A 245 -7.57 -3.54 20.22
CA ASP A 245 -6.23 -3.69 20.83
C ASP A 245 -5.62 -5.09 20.64
N ALA A 246 -6.43 -6.10 20.29
CA ALA A 246 -5.98 -7.45 19.98
C ALA A 246 -5.60 -7.62 18.49
N GLY A 247 -5.70 -6.56 17.68
CA GLY A 247 -5.44 -6.59 16.24
C GLY A 247 -6.58 -7.20 15.44
N THR A 248 -7.77 -7.33 16.02
CA THR A 248 -8.96 -7.81 15.29
C THR A 248 -9.60 -6.65 14.54
N MET A 249 -9.60 -6.74 13.22
CA MET A 249 -10.32 -5.82 12.36
C MET A 249 -11.78 -6.24 12.24
N THR A 250 -12.67 -5.30 12.54
CA THR A 250 -14.12 -5.48 12.55
C THR A 250 -14.75 -4.47 11.61
N VAL A 251 -15.69 -4.94 10.80
CA VAL A 251 -16.51 -4.11 9.92
C VAL A 251 -17.93 -4.12 10.47
N SER A 252 -18.48 -2.93 10.76
CA SER A 252 -19.81 -2.75 11.30
C SER A 252 -20.67 -1.93 10.36
N ASP A 253 -21.94 -2.31 10.19
CA ASP A 253 -22.90 -1.51 9.43
C ASP A 253 -23.20 -0.17 10.14
N LYS A 254 -23.95 0.72 9.49
CA LYS A 254 -24.38 2.01 10.06
C LYS A 254 -25.20 1.93 11.36
N LYS A 255 -25.69 0.74 11.73
CA LYS A 255 -26.44 0.49 12.98
C LYS A 255 -25.52 -0.09 14.06
N GLY A 256 -24.24 -0.28 13.78
CA GLY A 256 -23.26 -0.89 14.67
C GLY A 256 -23.32 -2.42 14.70
N ASN A 257 -24.02 -3.07 13.77
CA ASN A 257 -24.00 -4.53 13.69
C ASN A 257 -22.72 -4.97 12.99
N VAL A 258 -21.98 -5.86 13.63
CA VAL A 258 -20.78 -6.48 13.05
C VAL A 258 -21.18 -7.34 11.85
N THR A 259 -20.64 -7.02 10.67
CA THR A 259 -20.90 -7.75 9.42
C THR A 259 -19.73 -8.63 9.01
N LYS A 260 -18.49 -8.23 9.32
CA LYS A 260 -17.27 -9.02 9.05
C LYS A 260 -16.23 -8.84 10.16
N THR A 261 -15.42 -9.86 10.38
CA THR A 261 -14.31 -9.84 11.34
C THR A 261 -13.13 -10.62 10.77
N THR A 262 -11.92 -10.09 10.90
CA THR A 262 -10.68 -10.79 10.58
C THR A 262 -9.57 -10.39 11.55
N MET A 263 -8.59 -11.24 11.77
CA MET A 263 -7.38 -10.85 12.50
C MET A 263 -6.40 -10.18 11.53
N THR A 264 -5.96 -8.97 11.86
CA THR A 264 -4.82 -8.34 11.19
C THR A 264 -3.57 -9.13 11.59
N GLY A 265 -2.82 -9.62 10.62
CA GLY A 265 -1.76 -10.60 10.82
C GLY A 265 -0.56 -10.04 11.59
N SER A 266 -0.64 -9.99 12.92
CA SER A 266 0.50 -9.86 13.82
C SER A 266 0.51 -11.03 14.81
N MET A 267 0.60 -12.25 14.31
CA MET A 267 1.29 -13.28 15.09
C MET A 267 2.75 -13.22 14.68
N SER A 268 3.59 -12.57 15.49
CA SER A 268 5.01 -12.89 15.48
C SER A 268 5.09 -14.40 15.73
N MET A 269 5.39 -15.19 14.69
CA MET A 269 5.72 -16.59 14.92
C MET A 269 7.05 -16.60 15.66
N GLY A 270 6.95 -16.60 16.99
CA GLY A 270 8.04 -17.00 17.85
C GLY A 270 8.55 -18.33 17.32
N ALA A 271 9.84 -18.38 17.03
CA ALA A 271 10.50 -19.60 16.60
C ALA A 271 10.12 -20.73 17.56
N THR A 272 9.40 -21.73 17.06
CA THR A 272 9.29 -23.00 17.76
C THR A 272 10.68 -23.61 17.76
N VAL A 273 11.42 -23.38 18.84
CA VAL A 273 12.62 -24.15 19.16
C VAL A 273 12.14 -25.57 19.41
N ILE A 274 12.33 -26.44 18.43
CA ILE A 274 12.29 -27.88 18.67
C ILE A 274 13.59 -28.21 19.40
N THR A 275 13.56 -28.18 20.73
CA THR A 275 14.57 -28.86 21.54
C THR A 275 14.43 -30.36 21.31
N LYS A 276 15.56 -31.00 20.97
CA LYS A 276 15.72 -32.46 20.95
C LYS A 276 15.42 -33.07 22.31
#